data_AF-A0A816CPU5-F1
#
_entry.id   AF-A0A816CPU5-F1
#
_cell.length_a   1.000
_cell.length_b   1.000
_cell.length_c   1.000
_cell.angle_alpha   90.00
_cell.angle_beta   90.00
_cell.angle_gamma   90.00
#
_symmetry.space_group_name_H-M   'P 1'
#
loop_
_entity.id
_entity.type
_entity.pdbx_description
1 polymer ?
#
loop_
_entity_poly.entity_id
_entity_poly.type
_entity_poly.pdbx_seq_one_letter_code
_entity_poly.pdbx_strand_id
1 'polypeptide(L)'
;MIERFKAIFVPQIVKLQDLGNNNYDEFLSPVVFACNIRIHATANYSPFQLQFGREPRLPTDEPSSSFTFNKPNDYYVQLKKNLLIIQQHARDNIIRR
;
A
#
# COMPACT_ATOMS: atom_id res chain seq x y z
N MET A 1 8.87 0.78 -13.45
CA MET A 1 7.84 0.64 -12.40
C MET A 1 6.43 0.51 -13.00
N ILE A 2 6.06 1.41 -13.92
CA ILE A 2 4.71 1.46 -14.54
C ILE A 2 4.34 0.17 -15.27
N GLU A 3 5.28 -0.46 -15.97
CA GLU A 3 5.03 -1.69 -16.71
C GLU A 3 4.73 -2.87 -15.80
N ARG A 4 5.46 -3.01 -14.68
CA ARG A 4 5.19 -4.02 -13.66
C ARG A 4 3.83 -3.79 -12.99
N PHE A 5 3.47 -2.54 -12.75
CA PHE A 5 2.13 -2.20 -12.28
C PHE A 5 1.06 -2.64 -13.29
N LYS A 6 1.18 -2.25 -14.56
CA LYS A 6 0.23 -2.65 -15.62
C LYS A 6 0.12 -4.17 -15.78
N ALA A 7 1.25 -4.89 -15.68
CA ALA A 7 1.31 -6.34 -15.78
C ALA A 7 0.58 -7.06 -14.63
N ILE A 8 0.40 -6.42 -13.47
CA ILE A 8 -0.39 -6.95 -12.35
C ILE A 8 -1.83 -6.47 -12.43
N PHE A 9 -2.02 -5.18 -12.70
CA PHE A 9 -3.30 -4.48 -12.69
C PHE A 9 -4.29 -5.07 -13.70
N VAL A 10 -3.88 -5.20 -14.96
CA VAL A 10 -4.78 -5.64 -16.04
C VAL A 10 -5.29 -7.07 -15.81
N PRO A 11 -4.45 -8.07 -15.48
CA PRO A 11 -4.95 -9.41 -15.18
C PRO A 11 -5.88 -9.50 -13.96
N GLN A 12 -5.74 -8.62 -12.96
CA GLN A 12 -6.63 -8.61 -11.80
C GLN A 12 -8.03 -8.12 -12.17
N ILE A 13 -8.14 -7.07 -13.00
CA ILE A 13 -9.43 -6.60 -13.50
C ILE A 13 -10.09 -7.67 -14.35
N VAL A 14 -9.36 -8.26 -15.30
CA VAL A 14 -9.90 -9.30 -16.19
C VAL A 14 -10.42 -10.52 -15.41
N LYS A 15 -9.83 -10.83 -14.25
CA LYS A 15 -10.29 -11.91 -13.38
C LYS A 15 -11.58 -11.60 -12.61
N LEU A 16 -11.85 -10.33 -12.34
CA LEU A 16 -12.99 -9.89 -11.54
C LEU A 16 -14.18 -9.46 -12.41
N GLN A 17 -13.90 -9.01 -13.63
CA GLN A 17 -14.92 -8.65 -14.59
C GLN A 17 -15.73 -9.88 -15.02
N ASP A 18 -17.05 -9.75 -15.04
CA ASP A 18 -17.92 -10.74 -15.66
C ASP A 18 -17.84 -10.61 -17.19
N LEU A 19 -17.52 -11.68 -17.91
CA LEU A 19 -17.39 -11.62 -19.38
C LEU A 19 -18.70 -11.24 -20.10
N GLY A 20 -19.85 -11.41 -19.43
CA GLY A 20 -21.17 -11.04 -19.92
C GLY A 20 -21.62 -9.62 -19.56
N ASN A 21 -20.90 -8.92 -18.67
CA ASN A 21 -21.29 -7.60 -18.19
C ASN A 21 -20.05 -6.69 -18.13
N ASN A 22 -20.08 -5.55 -18.82
CA ASN A 22 -18.91 -4.67 -18.92
C ASN A 22 -18.72 -3.77 -17.67
N ASN A 23 -18.64 -4.38 -16.48
CA ASN A 23 -18.59 -3.72 -15.17
C ASN A 23 -17.16 -3.56 -14.61
N TYR A 24 -16.16 -3.46 -15.50
CA TYR A 24 -14.75 -3.38 -15.08
C TYR A 24 -14.46 -2.13 -14.22
N ASP A 25 -15.27 -1.09 -14.36
CA ASP A 25 -15.15 0.18 -13.64
C ASP A 25 -15.40 0.02 -12.13
N GLU A 26 -16.31 -0.87 -11.75
CA GLU A 26 -16.58 -1.24 -10.35
C GLU A 26 -15.34 -1.81 -9.65
N PHE A 27 -14.48 -2.50 -10.42
CA PHE A 27 -13.28 -3.15 -9.90
C PHE A 27 -12.02 -2.29 -9.95
N LEU A 28 -12.06 -1.11 -10.60
CA LEU A 28 -10.88 -0.24 -10.71
C LEU A 28 -10.34 0.15 -9.32
N SER A 29 -11.19 0.73 -8.47
CA SER A 29 -10.83 1.18 -7.13
C SER A 29 -10.26 0.06 -6.24
N PRO A 30 -10.93 -1.10 -6.06
CA PRO A 30 -10.39 -2.17 -5.24
C PRO A 30 -9.12 -2.78 -5.81
N VAL A 31 -8.97 -2.90 -7.13
CA VAL A 31 -7.74 -3.43 -7.73
C VAL A 31 -6.56 -2.45 -7.59
N VAL A 32 -6.79 -1.14 -7.77
CA VAL A 32 -5.76 -0.13 -7.49
C VAL A 32 -5.33 -0.21 -6.02
N PHE A 33 -6.29 -0.31 -5.11
CA PHE A 33 -5.99 -0.44 -3.68
C PHE A 33 -5.16 -1.71 -3.40
N ALA A 34 -5.56 -2.86 -3.93
CA ALA A 34 -4.83 -4.11 -3.81
C ALA A 34 -3.39 -4.01 -4.34
N CYS A 35 -3.19 -3.29 -5.45
CA CYS A 35 -1.86 -3.02 -6.00
C CYS A 35 -1.03 -2.12 -5.06
N ASN A 36 -1.63 -1.09 -4.48
CA ASN A 36 -0.94 -0.13 -3.61
C ASN A 36 -0.51 -0.72 -2.27
N ILE A 37 -1.23 -1.73 -1.76
CA ILE A 37 -0.89 -2.40 -0.49
C ILE A 37 0.04 -3.59 -0.66
N ARG A 38 0.31 -4.03 -1.90
CA ARG A 38 1.18 -5.18 -2.18
C ARG A 38 2.64 -4.83 -1.93
N ILE A 39 3.34 -5.66 -1.16
CA ILE A 39 4.78 -5.51 -0.90
C ILE A 39 5.57 -5.74 -2.19
N HIS A 40 6.44 -4.80 -2.54
CA HIS A 40 7.33 -4.91 -3.68
C HIS A 40 8.63 -5.62 -3.29
N ALA A 41 8.97 -6.70 -3.98
CA ALA A 41 10.17 -7.51 -3.68
C ALA A 41 11.49 -6.74 -3.72
N THR A 42 11.58 -5.61 -4.42
CA THR A 42 12.79 -4.76 -4.47
C THR A 42 12.91 -3.83 -3.27
N ALA A 43 11.81 -3.24 -2.82
CA ALA A 43 11.84 -2.32 -1.69
C ALA A 43 11.59 -3.02 -0.34
N ASN A 44 10.97 -4.22 -0.34
CA ASN A 44 10.36 -4.88 0.81
C ASN A 44 9.27 -4.06 1.52
N TYR A 45 8.73 -3.05 0.84
CA TYR A 45 7.60 -2.23 1.29
C TYR A 45 6.59 -2.10 0.15
N SER A 46 5.34 -1.83 0.51
CA SER A 46 4.28 -1.47 -0.42
C SER A 46 4.34 0.01 -0.80
N PRO A 47 3.83 0.40 -1.98
CA PRO A 47 3.63 1.81 -2.34
C PRO A 47 2.90 2.61 -1.26
N PHE A 48 1.86 2.01 -0.65
CA PHE A 48 1.10 2.64 0.42
C PHE A 48 1.99 2.97 1.64
N GLN A 49 2.80 2.02 2.11
CA GLN A 49 3.72 2.27 3.23
C GLN A 49 4.77 3.33 2.88
N LEU A 50 5.26 3.36 1.64
CA LEU A 50 6.25 4.36 1.17
C LEU A 50 5.68 5.78 1.10
N GLN A 51 4.37 5.90 0.90
CA GLN A 51 3.66 7.18 0.82
C GLN A 51 3.16 7.65 2.19
N PHE A 52 2.63 6.73 3.01
CA PHE A 52 1.93 7.08 4.25
C PHE A 52 2.68 6.72 5.53
N GLY A 53 3.76 5.94 5.46
CA GLY A 53 4.57 5.59 6.63
C GLY A 53 3.88 4.64 7.61
N ARG A 54 2.84 3.93 7.16
CA ARG A 54 2.06 2.97 7.95
C ARG A 54 1.45 1.89 7.06
N GLU A 55 1.01 0.80 7.67
CA GLU A 55 0.15 -0.17 7.00
C GLU A 55 -1.22 0.42 6.66
N PRO A 56 -1.85 -0.04 5.57
CA PRO A 56 -3.27 0.23 5.32
C PRO A 56 -4.12 -0.31 6.46
N ARG A 57 -5.26 0.33 6.73
CA ARG A 57 -6.27 -0.18 7.65
C ARG A 57 -7.57 -0.43 6.90
N LEU A 58 -8.07 -1.65 7.00
CA LEU A 58 -9.38 -2.05 6.53
C LEU A 58 -10.44 -1.84 7.62
N PRO A 59 -11.72 -1.68 7.25
CA PRO A 59 -12.82 -1.57 8.22
C PRO A 59 -12.92 -2.77 9.17
N THR A 60 -12.48 -3.94 8.74
CA THR A 60 -12.44 -5.18 9.53
C THR A 60 -11.20 -5.34 10.39
N ASP A 61 -10.20 -4.48 10.27
CA ASP A 61 -8.98 -4.60 11.06
C ASP A 61 -9.22 -4.21 12.52
N GLU A 62 -8.65 -4.97 13.44
CA GLU A 62 -8.69 -4.62 14.86
C GLU A 62 -7.90 -3.32 15.12
N PRO A 63 -8.37 -2.49 16.08
CA PRO A 63 -7.65 -1.28 16.45
C PRO A 63 -6.27 -1.65 16.99
N SER A 64 -5.22 -1.11 16.36
CA SER A 64 -3.83 -1.36 16.77
C SER A 64 -3.62 -0.97 18.24
N SER A 65 -3.20 -1.92 19.07
CA SER A 65 -2.82 -1.67 20.47
C SER A 65 -1.41 -1.09 20.63
N SER A 66 -0.65 -0.96 19.54
CA SER A 66 0.80 -0.69 19.59
C SER A 66 1.19 0.74 19.98
N PHE A 67 0.27 1.70 19.91
CA PHE A 67 0.59 3.11 20.19
C PHE A 67 -0.49 3.78 21.05
N THR A 68 -0.07 4.36 22.17
CA THR A 68 -0.89 5.25 22.99
C THR A 68 -0.45 6.69 22.76
N PHE A 69 -1.33 7.54 22.25
CA PHE A 69 -1.07 8.95 21.99
C PHE A 69 -1.76 9.80 23.06
N ASN A 70 -0.99 10.62 23.78
CA ASN A 70 -1.53 11.46 24.85
C ASN A 70 -1.96 12.84 24.32
N LYS A 71 -1.28 13.33 23.30
CA LYS A 71 -1.59 14.59 22.62
C LYS A 71 -1.97 14.31 21.16
N PRO A 72 -2.89 15.10 20.58
CA PRO A 72 -3.27 14.95 19.17
C PRO A 72 -2.08 14.98 18.20
N ASN A 73 -1.04 15.75 18.51
CA ASN A 73 0.14 15.90 17.65
C ASN A 73 1.11 14.71 17.70
N ASP A 74 1.02 13.84 18.72
CA ASP A 74 1.94 12.71 18.89
C ASP A 74 1.80 11.71 17.72
N TYR A 75 0.56 11.52 17.22
CA TYR A 75 0.30 10.69 16.05
C TYR A 75 1.01 11.21 14.81
N TYR A 76 0.94 12.51 14.55
CA TYR A 76 1.58 13.12 13.38
C TYR A 76 3.11 12.98 13.44
N VAL A 77 3.70 13.27 14.61
CA VAL A 77 5.15 13.14 14.81
C VAL A 77 5.61 11.68 14.61
N GLN A 78 4.86 10.72 15.17
CA GLN A 78 5.14 9.30 14.98
C GLN A 78 5.04 8.89 13.51
N LEU A 79 3.99 9.32 12.81
CA LEU A 79 3.78 9.00 11.39
C LEU A 79 4.92 9.51 10.52
N LYS A 80 5.36 10.76 10.76
CA LYS A 80 6.48 11.37 10.04
C LYS A 80 7.78 10.61 10.30
N LYS A 81 8.03 10.21 11.55
CA LYS A 81 9.21 9.41 11.91
C LYS A 81 9.19 8.05 11.21
N ASN A 82 8.05 7.36 11.22
CA ASN A 82 7.89 6.06 10.55
C ASN A 82 8.12 6.16 9.05
N LEU A 83 7.56 7.19 8.40
CA LEU A 83 7.74 7.43 6.97
C LEU A 83 9.21 7.54 6.59
N LEU A 84 9.99 8.33 7.33
CA LEU A 84 11.43 8.49 7.08
C LEU A 84 12.19 7.17 7.22
N ILE A 85 11.90 6.40 8.27
CA ILE A 85 12.53 5.09 8.50
C ILE A 85 12.21 4.13 7.35
N ILE A 86 10.93 4.02 6.96
CA ILE A 86 10.49 3.15 5.88
C ILE A 86 11.15 3.52 4.56
N GLN A 87 11.20 4.81 4.22
CA GLN A 87 11.83 5.30 2.99
C GLN A 87 13.34 5.03 2.98
N GLN A 88 14.01 5.22 4.12
CA GLN A 88 15.43 4.91 4.26
C GLN A 88 15.71 3.42 4.05
N HIS A 89 14.97 2.54 4.74
CA HIS A 89 15.11 1.10 4.59
C HIS A 89 14.82 0.64 3.15
N ALA A 90 13.79 1.19 2.52
CA ALA A 90 13.45 0.89 1.14
C ALA A 90 14.57 1.30 0.18
N ARG A 91 15.20 2.47 0.40
CA ARG A 91 16.34 2.93 -0.39
C ARG A 91 17.53 1.98 -0.23
N ASP A 92 17.85 1.58 0.99
CA ASP A 92 18.95 0.66 1.28
C ASP A 92 18.70 -0.71 0.62
N ASN A 93 17.46 -1.22 0.65
CA ASN A 93 17.09 -2.47 0.00
C ASN A 93 17.24 -2.41 -1.52
N ILE A 94 16.93 -1.27 -2.15
CA ILE A 94 17.07 -1.07 -3.59
C ILE A 94 18.55 -0.98 -3.99
N ILE A 95 19.39 -0.32 -3.18
CA ILE A 95 20.83 -0.16 -3.48
C ILE A 95 21.60 -1.48 -3.32
N ARG A 96 21.21 -2.32 -2.35
CA ARG A 96 21.89 -3.59 -2.05
C ARG A 96 21.61 -4.71 -3.06
N ARG A 97 20.74 -4.49 -4.04
CA ARG A 97 20.25 -5.52 -4.96
C ARG A 97 20.68 -5.25 -6.39
#